data_AF-A0A522V3K8-F1
#
_entry.id   AF-A0A522V3K8-F1
#
_cell.length_a   1.000
_cell.length_b   1.000
_cell.length_c   1.000
_cell.angle_alpha   90.00
_cell.angle_beta   90.00
_cell.angle_gamma   90.00
#
_symmetry.space_group_name_H-M   'P 1'
#
loop_
_entity.id
_entity.type
_entity.pdbx_description
1 polymer ?
#
loop_
_entity_poly.entity_id
_entity_poly.type
_entity_poly.pdbx_seq_one_letter_code
_entity_poly.pdbx_strand_id
1 'polypeptide(L)'
;MGIGFRASNFESLKTGGQSFGLAFRKREVNAKYHPGRRGAPYPHLIAQSTAFFSSLLAVMAVAVPLCKPRYRIFNRCLGEVLPELTPDALNSPQLHLFIDLNDGCNLKCAMCGVRANFKDQKVLPFELFKSRVAPVFARVADFQLGCACEPLMLPYLGEALGLMRTYMPPERRGQIITNGTLLKESTARRLLESGALGKVRISIDGGTAATFEEIRRGARFEKVMENVARLCRMRSDGGFDVKVEFNYTVMPANHAELPRLIL
;
A
#
# COMPACT_ATOMS: atom_id res chain seq x y z
N MET A 1 -32.31 16.79 27.83
CA MET A 1 -31.52 18.02 27.68
C MET A 1 -30.46 17.79 26.62
N GLY A 2 -30.76 18.21 25.38
CA GLY A 2 -29.79 18.19 24.29
C GLY A 2 -29.04 19.52 24.26
N ILE A 3 -27.74 19.45 23.97
CA ILE A 3 -26.94 20.63 23.60
C ILE A 3 -26.32 20.28 22.25
N GLY A 4 -26.97 20.75 21.19
CA GLY A 4 -26.41 20.75 19.85
C GLY A 4 -25.47 21.94 19.67
N PHE A 5 -24.40 21.77 18.89
CA PHE A 5 -23.67 22.89 18.32
C PHE A 5 -23.92 22.97 16.83
N ARG A 6 -24.42 24.14 16.44
CA ARG A 6 -24.79 24.55 15.08
C ARG A 6 -23.57 24.69 14.18
N ALA A 7 -23.80 24.42 12.90
CA ALA A 7 -23.00 24.90 11.80
C ALA A 7 -23.15 26.43 11.64
N SER A 8 -22.03 27.16 11.62
CA SER A 8 -21.94 28.51 11.04
C SER A 8 -20.49 28.98 11.06
N ASN A 9 -19.83 28.97 9.89
CA ASN A 9 -19.14 30.12 9.30
C ASN A 9 -18.49 29.67 7.98
N PHE A 10 -19.33 29.69 6.94
CA PHE A 10 -18.87 29.85 5.57
C PHE A 10 -18.57 31.34 5.39
N GLU A 11 -17.30 31.69 5.18
CA GLU A 11 -16.98 32.87 4.37
C GLU A 11 -16.44 32.39 3.02
N SER A 12 -17.10 32.87 1.99
CA SER A 12 -16.90 32.53 0.60
C SER A 12 -15.62 33.15 0.05
N LEU A 13 -14.70 32.32 -0.44
CA LEU A 13 -13.82 32.70 -1.54
C LEU A 13 -14.13 31.80 -2.73
N LYS A 14 -15.04 32.28 -3.58
CA LYS A 14 -15.23 31.77 -4.93
C LYS A 14 -14.09 32.29 -5.80
N THR A 15 -13.18 31.41 -6.21
CA THR A 15 -12.46 31.53 -7.49
C THR A 15 -12.27 30.14 -8.11
N GLY A 16 -13.10 29.86 -9.13
CA GLY A 16 -12.80 29.01 -10.29
C GLY A 16 -12.24 27.59 -10.10
N GLY A 17 -13.11 26.60 -10.29
CA GLY A 17 -12.81 25.44 -11.17
C GLY A 17 -12.09 24.21 -10.57
N GLN A 18 -12.86 23.12 -10.45
CA GLN A 18 -12.44 21.71 -10.31
C GLN A 18 -11.92 21.24 -8.94
N SER A 19 -12.81 20.57 -8.20
CA SER A 19 -12.48 19.79 -7.00
C SER A 19 -11.81 18.46 -7.36
N PHE A 20 -10.55 18.28 -6.96
CA PHE A 20 -9.87 16.98 -6.99
C PHE A 20 -10.26 16.17 -5.73
N GLY A 21 -11.00 15.08 -5.92
CA GLY A 21 -11.33 14.16 -4.83
C GLY A 21 -10.18 13.18 -4.56
N LEU A 22 -9.27 13.50 -3.62
CA LEU A 22 -8.35 12.52 -3.05
C LEU A 22 -9.05 11.74 -1.92
N ALA A 23 -9.22 10.43 -2.10
CA ALA A 23 -9.77 9.56 -1.06
C ALA A 23 -8.65 9.03 -0.15
N PHE A 24 -8.52 9.57 1.06
CA PHE A 24 -7.60 9.07 2.09
C PHE A 24 -8.24 7.90 2.86
N ARG A 25 -7.61 6.72 2.87
CA ARG A 25 -7.91 5.67 3.85
C ARG A 25 -6.88 5.73 4.98
N LYS A 26 -7.33 6.14 6.16
CA LYS A 26 -6.59 6.00 7.43
C LYS A 26 -6.45 4.49 7.71
N ARG A 27 -5.22 3.99 7.84
CA ARG A 27 -4.95 2.64 8.35
C ARG A 27 -4.31 2.79 9.72
N GLU A 28 -5.09 2.54 10.78
CA GLU A 28 -4.53 2.46 12.12
C GLU A 28 -3.66 1.21 12.21
N VAL A 29 -2.37 1.42 12.48
CA VAL A 29 -1.42 0.33 12.74
C VAL A 29 -1.43 0.10 14.23
N ASN A 30 -2.04 -1.00 14.66
CA ASN A 30 -1.91 -1.49 16.04
C ASN A 30 -0.47 -2.00 16.23
N ALA A 31 0.45 -1.13 16.64
CA ALA A 31 1.79 -1.50 17.02
C ALA A 31 1.76 -2.06 18.45
N LYS A 32 1.87 -3.39 18.61
CA LYS A 32 2.18 -4.00 19.90
C LYS A 32 3.61 -3.62 20.28
N TYR A 33 3.74 -2.85 21.36
CA TYR A 33 4.98 -2.48 22.02
C TYR A 33 5.63 -3.70 22.66
N HIS A 34 6.90 -3.99 22.34
CA HIS A 34 7.73 -4.99 23.03
C HIS A 34 8.84 -4.26 23.80
N PRO A 35 8.82 -4.24 25.15
CA PRO A 35 9.86 -3.57 25.93
C PRO A 35 11.06 -4.50 26.07
N GLY A 36 12.20 -4.10 25.52
CA GLY A 36 13.41 -4.90 25.60
C GLY A 36 14.64 -4.25 24.99
N ARG A 37 15.03 -3.06 25.49
CA ARG A 37 16.44 -2.65 25.69
C ARG A 37 16.49 -1.28 26.37
N ARG A 38 17.27 -1.28 27.44
CA ARG A 38 17.49 -0.30 28.53
C ARG A 38 17.61 1.16 28.10
N GLY A 39 17.02 2.05 28.90
CA GLY A 39 17.49 3.43 29.10
C GLY A 39 16.49 4.54 28.75
N ALA A 40 15.48 4.78 29.61
CA ALA A 40 14.83 6.08 29.70
C ALA A 40 14.51 6.39 31.18
N PRO A 41 14.82 7.60 31.69
CA PRO A 41 14.34 8.08 32.99
C PRO A 41 12.88 8.58 32.87
N TYR A 42 12.31 9.02 34.01
CA TYR A 42 10.96 9.57 34.26
C TYR A 42 9.96 8.63 34.97
N PRO A 43 10.05 8.51 36.31
CA PRO A 43 9.13 7.76 37.15
C PRO A 43 8.12 8.70 37.84
N HIS A 44 7.06 9.12 37.16
CA HIS A 44 5.92 9.77 37.83
C HIS A 44 4.69 9.71 36.94
N LEU A 45 3.96 8.59 36.99
CA LEU A 45 2.52 8.44 36.68
C LEU A 45 2.16 6.95 36.72
N ILE A 46 2.47 6.30 37.85
CA ILE A 46 1.83 5.03 38.25
C ILE A 46 1.26 5.30 39.62
N ALA A 47 0.01 5.73 39.66
CA ALA A 47 -0.79 5.70 40.86
C ALA A 47 -2.25 5.57 40.46
N GLN A 48 -2.88 4.52 41.01
CA GLN A 48 -4.32 4.35 41.21
C GLN A 48 -5.14 3.80 40.03
N SER A 49 -5.30 2.47 40.02
CA SER A 49 -6.61 1.78 40.15
C SER A 49 -6.51 0.31 39.76
N THR A 50 -5.83 -0.48 40.60
CA THR A 50 -5.98 -1.95 40.62
C THR A 50 -7.16 -2.32 41.52
N ALA A 51 -8.35 -2.42 40.95
CA ALA A 51 -9.46 -3.21 41.49
C ALA A 51 -10.54 -3.37 40.41
N PHE A 52 -11.20 -4.53 40.37
CA PHE A 52 -12.27 -4.93 39.44
C PHE A 52 -11.86 -5.58 38.11
N PHE A 53 -10.98 -6.58 38.19
CA PHE A 53 -11.09 -7.76 37.33
C PHE A 53 -12.01 -8.77 37.99
N SER A 54 -13.26 -8.85 37.53
CA SER A 54 -14.12 -10.04 37.47
C SER A 54 -15.57 -9.60 37.32
N SER A 55 -16.35 -10.34 36.52
CA SER A 55 -17.78 -10.18 36.26
C SER A 55 -18.22 -9.07 35.27
N LEU A 56 -17.90 -9.26 33.99
CA LEU A 56 -18.86 -8.95 32.90
C LEU A 56 -18.60 -9.84 31.67
N LEU A 57 -18.72 -11.14 31.91
CA LEU A 57 -18.74 -12.19 30.90
C LEU A 57 -20.20 -12.50 30.58
N ALA A 58 -20.94 -11.51 30.07
CA ALA A 58 -22.27 -11.70 29.48
C ALA A 58 -22.72 -10.38 28.84
N VAL A 59 -23.38 -10.50 27.68
CA VAL A 59 -24.05 -9.43 26.92
C VAL A 59 -23.13 -8.56 26.06
N MET A 60 -22.81 -9.07 24.86
CA MET A 60 -23.09 -8.43 23.57
C MET A 60 -22.78 -9.44 22.45
N ALA A 61 -23.40 -10.62 22.53
CA ALA A 61 -23.68 -11.43 21.37
C ALA A 61 -24.95 -10.85 20.71
N VAL A 62 -24.77 -9.78 19.94
CA VAL A 62 -25.76 -9.39 18.92
C VAL A 62 -25.20 -9.86 17.60
N ALA A 63 -25.92 -10.79 16.99
CA ALA A 63 -25.63 -11.33 15.67
C ALA A 63 -25.43 -10.19 14.68
N VAL A 64 -24.20 -10.04 14.18
CA VAL A 64 -23.95 -9.39 12.88
C VAL A 64 -23.90 -10.54 11.87
N PRO A 65 -24.97 -10.81 11.12
CA PRO A 65 -24.82 -11.63 9.93
C PRO A 65 -23.98 -10.84 8.92
N LEU A 66 -23.23 -11.54 8.06
CA LEU A 66 -22.61 -11.04 6.81
C LEU A 66 -21.14 -10.54 6.88
N CYS A 67 -20.17 -11.45 6.80
CA CYS A 67 -19.09 -11.35 5.81
C CYS A 67 -18.29 -12.67 5.73
N LYS A 68 -18.20 -13.28 4.55
CA LYS A 68 -17.32 -14.45 4.29
C LYS A 68 -15.86 -14.11 4.69
N PRO A 69 -15.04 -15.07 5.17
CA PRO A 69 -13.66 -14.82 5.52
C PRO A 69 -12.89 -14.23 4.32
N ARG A 70 -12.31 -13.04 4.51
CA ARG A 70 -11.40 -12.41 3.55
C ARG A 70 -10.03 -13.07 3.69
N TYR A 71 -9.68 -13.96 2.77
CA TYR A 71 -8.35 -14.54 2.74
C TYR A 71 -7.35 -13.49 2.21
N ARG A 72 -6.30 -13.24 2.98
CA ARG A 72 -5.16 -12.39 2.60
C ARG A 72 -3.90 -13.24 2.64
N ILE A 73 -3.25 -13.40 1.49
CA ILE A 73 -1.95 -14.07 1.38
C ILE A 73 -0.88 -13.00 1.17
N PHE A 74 0.26 -13.12 1.84
CA PHE A 74 1.38 -12.16 1.77
C PHE A 74 2.67 -12.91 1.46
N ASN A 75 3.47 -12.47 0.48
CA ASN A 75 4.75 -13.15 0.22
C ASN A 75 5.87 -12.25 -0.31
N ARG A 76 7.08 -12.43 0.24
CA ARG A 76 8.37 -11.85 -0.18
C ARG A 76 9.15 -12.87 -1.01
N CYS A 77 8.72 -13.05 -2.26
CA CYS A 77 9.38 -13.86 -3.29
C CYS A 77 9.29 -15.40 -3.16
N LEU A 78 8.36 -15.90 -2.34
CA LEU A 78 7.93 -17.32 -2.24
C LEU A 78 9.00 -18.29 -1.69
N GLY A 79 9.24 -18.24 -0.37
CA GLY A 79 10.14 -19.15 0.36
C GLY A 79 9.90 -20.66 0.12
N GLU A 80 8.68 -21.05 -0.28
CA GLU A 80 8.30 -22.24 -1.06
C GLU A 80 7.04 -21.82 -1.83
N VAL A 81 6.89 -22.10 -3.13
CA VAL A 81 5.83 -21.50 -3.95
C VAL A 81 4.45 -22.02 -3.57
N LEU A 82 3.84 -21.20 -2.70
CA LEU A 82 2.50 -21.24 -2.13
C LEU A 82 2.37 -22.34 -1.05
N PRO A 83 2.41 -22.03 0.27
CA PRO A 83 1.78 -22.91 1.24
C PRO A 83 0.37 -23.13 0.70
N GLU A 84 0.05 -24.40 0.42
CA GLU A 84 -1.11 -24.84 -0.35
C GLU A 84 -2.25 -23.85 -0.18
N LEU A 85 -2.52 -23.05 -1.22
CA LEU A 85 -3.71 -22.22 -1.21
C LEU A 85 -4.85 -23.22 -1.03
N THR A 86 -5.37 -23.29 0.19
CA THR A 86 -6.31 -24.35 0.53
C THR A 86 -7.46 -24.26 -0.47
N PRO A 87 -8.08 -25.40 -0.85
CA PRO A 87 -9.24 -25.35 -1.73
C PRO A 87 -10.25 -24.30 -1.29
N ASP A 88 -10.44 -24.11 0.02
CA ASP A 88 -11.30 -23.06 0.60
C ASP A 88 -10.83 -21.63 0.30
N ALA A 89 -9.52 -21.34 0.40
CA ALA A 89 -8.97 -20.03 0.05
C ALA A 89 -9.11 -19.74 -1.45
N LEU A 90 -8.88 -20.74 -2.31
CA LEU A 90 -9.07 -20.64 -3.76
C LEU A 90 -10.54 -20.55 -4.16
N ASN A 91 -11.45 -21.13 -3.38
CA ASN A 91 -12.88 -21.07 -3.62
C ASN A 91 -13.53 -19.82 -2.98
N SER A 92 -12.75 -18.99 -2.28
CA SER A 92 -13.28 -17.76 -1.71
C SER A 92 -13.62 -16.74 -2.80
N PRO A 93 -14.85 -16.19 -2.80
CA PRO A 93 -15.24 -15.13 -3.75
C PRO A 93 -14.53 -13.80 -3.47
N GLN A 94 -13.75 -13.69 -2.38
CA GLN A 94 -13.05 -12.48 -1.94
C GLN A 94 -11.55 -12.77 -1.69
N LEU A 95 -10.88 -13.41 -2.63
CA LEU A 95 -9.43 -13.66 -2.54
C LEU A 95 -8.65 -12.36 -2.83
N HIS A 96 -7.98 -11.81 -1.83
CA HIS A 96 -7.15 -10.60 -1.95
C HIS A 96 -5.66 -10.99 -1.89
N LEU A 97 -4.92 -10.76 -2.97
CA LEU A 97 -3.53 -11.22 -3.10
C LEU A 97 -2.51 -10.09 -2.86
N PHE A 98 -1.61 -10.25 -1.90
CA PHE A 98 -0.46 -9.36 -1.70
C PHE A 98 0.81 -10.12 -2.08
N ILE A 99 1.47 -9.72 -3.17
CA ILE A 99 2.54 -10.52 -3.76
C ILE A 99 3.73 -9.66 -4.20
N ASP A 100 4.92 -10.12 -3.82
CA ASP A 100 6.19 -9.64 -4.35
C ASP A 100 6.83 -10.72 -5.23
N LEU A 101 7.17 -10.37 -6.47
CA LEU A 101 7.79 -11.26 -7.47
C LEU A 101 9.33 -11.11 -7.53
N ASN A 102 9.86 -10.19 -6.74
CA ASN A 102 11.27 -10.04 -6.43
C ASN A 102 11.39 -9.69 -4.93
N ASP A 103 12.57 -9.82 -4.34
CA ASP A 103 12.82 -9.38 -2.95
C ASP A 103 13.67 -8.11 -2.87
N GLY A 104 14.05 -7.51 -4.01
CA GLY A 104 14.98 -6.40 -4.10
C GLY A 104 14.34 -5.02 -3.92
N CYS A 105 15.13 -4.05 -3.47
CA CYS A 105 14.77 -2.64 -3.57
C CYS A 105 16.01 -1.79 -3.81
N ASN A 106 15.83 -0.69 -4.52
CA ASN A 106 16.89 0.28 -4.80
C ASN A 106 16.99 1.40 -3.75
N LEU A 107 16.15 1.40 -2.70
CA LEU A 107 16.13 2.40 -1.63
C LEU A 107 16.31 1.79 -0.25
N LYS A 108 17.04 2.47 0.64
CA LYS A 108 17.29 2.06 2.03
C LYS A 108 16.47 2.89 3.03
N CYS A 109 15.15 2.89 2.87
CA CYS A 109 14.29 3.79 3.65
C CYS A 109 14.38 3.54 5.17
N ALA A 110 14.33 4.60 5.96
CA ALA A 110 14.56 4.57 7.41
C ALA A 110 13.56 3.67 8.17
N MET A 111 12.29 3.65 7.77
CA MET A 111 11.24 2.83 8.39
C MET A 111 11.20 1.37 7.90
N CYS A 112 11.93 1.06 6.83
CA CYS A 112 11.75 -0.19 6.09
C CYS A 112 12.26 -1.41 6.88
N GLY A 113 13.11 -1.20 7.89
CA GLY A 113 13.47 -2.19 8.91
C GLY A 113 13.77 -3.58 8.35
N VAL A 114 14.73 -3.69 7.41
CA VAL A 114 15.17 -4.92 6.71
C VAL A 114 14.12 -5.61 5.81
N ARG A 115 13.17 -4.86 5.25
CA ARG A 115 12.15 -5.45 4.36
C ARG A 115 12.56 -5.72 2.91
N ALA A 116 13.53 -5.00 2.39
CA ALA A 116 14.07 -5.31 1.08
C ALA A 116 15.43 -5.98 1.21
N ASN A 117 15.71 -6.89 0.29
CA ASN A 117 17.01 -7.48 0.13
C ASN A 117 17.90 -6.54 -0.71
N PHE A 118 19.04 -6.18 -0.15
CA PHE A 118 20.02 -5.28 -0.80
C PHE A 118 21.24 -6.03 -1.33
N LYS A 119 21.36 -7.33 -1.03
CA LYS A 119 22.45 -8.21 -1.43
C LYS A 119 21.84 -9.49 -2.00
N ASP A 120 22.35 -10.02 -3.10
CA ASP A 120 21.84 -11.28 -3.66
C ASP A 120 20.32 -11.27 -3.93
N GLN A 121 19.85 -10.19 -4.57
CA GLN A 121 18.45 -9.98 -4.90
C GLN A 121 17.91 -11.15 -5.74
N LYS A 122 16.76 -11.67 -5.34
CA LYS A 122 16.09 -12.78 -5.99
C LYS A 122 14.89 -12.28 -6.77
N VAL A 123 14.68 -12.93 -7.91
CA VAL A 123 13.52 -12.73 -8.78
C VAL A 123 12.88 -14.09 -8.94
N LEU A 124 11.55 -14.17 -8.80
CA LEU A 124 10.81 -15.38 -9.11
C LEU A 124 11.03 -15.73 -10.59
N PRO A 125 11.48 -16.95 -10.95
CA PRO A 125 11.66 -17.29 -12.36
C PRO A 125 10.36 -17.15 -13.16
N PHE A 126 10.44 -16.61 -14.38
CA PHE A 126 9.26 -16.32 -15.20
C PHE A 126 8.41 -17.56 -15.48
N GLU A 127 9.03 -18.70 -15.79
CA GLU A 127 8.30 -19.95 -16.03
C GLU A 127 7.55 -20.44 -14.78
N LEU A 128 8.10 -20.20 -13.59
CA LEU A 128 7.44 -20.54 -12.33
C LEU A 128 6.26 -19.61 -12.06
N PHE A 129 6.42 -18.31 -12.33
CA PHE A 129 5.31 -17.36 -12.31
C PHE A 129 4.19 -17.78 -13.26
N LYS A 130 4.52 -18.06 -14.53
CA LYS A 130 3.57 -18.43 -15.58
C LYS A 130 2.80 -19.71 -15.25
N SER A 131 3.49 -20.74 -14.76
CA SER A 131 2.88 -22.05 -14.50
C SER A 131 2.14 -22.14 -13.16
N ARG A 132 2.54 -21.39 -12.13
CA ARG A 132 2.00 -21.56 -10.75
C ARG A 132 1.24 -20.35 -10.23
N VAL A 133 1.64 -19.14 -10.61
CA VAL A 133 1.14 -17.91 -10.00
C VAL A 133 0.09 -17.25 -10.90
N ALA A 134 0.37 -17.11 -12.20
CA ALA A 134 -0.55 -16.47 -13.15
C ALA A 134 -1.96 -17.12 -13.16
N PRO A 135 -2.13 -18.46 -13.12
CA PRO A 135 -3.46 -19.08 -13.10
C PRO A 135 -4.31 -18.73 -11.88
N VAL A 136 -3.69 -18.37 -10.74
CA VAL A 136 -4.40 -17.98 -9.52
C VAL A 136 -5.24 -16.71 -9.76
N PHE A 137 -4.79 -15.83 -10.66
CA PHE A 137 -5.48 -14.56 -10.96
C PHE A 137 -6.88 -14.74 -11.55
N ALA A 138 -7.23 -15.93 -12.06
CA ALA A 138 -8.59 -16.27 -12.47
C ALA A 138 -9.64 -16.19 -11.35
N ARG A 139 -9.18 -16.20 -10.09
CA ARG A 139 -10.06 -16.23 -8.91
C ARG A 139 -9.87 -15.03 -7.99
N VAL A 140 -8.81 -14.25 -8.21
CA VAL A 140 -8.43 -13.10 -7.38
C VAL A 140 -9.45 -11.98 -7.51
N ALA A 141 -9.96 -11.48 -6.38
CA ALA A 141 -10.85 -10.33 -6.31
C ALA A 141 -10.10 -9.01 -6.56
N ASP A 142 -8.93 -8.85 -5.92
CA ASP A 142 -7.95 -7.82 -6.21
C ASP A 142 -6.53 -8.29 -5.84
N PHE A 143 -5.51 -7.59 -6.34
CA PHE A 143 -4.12 -7.83 -5.94
C PHE A 143 -3.37 -6.54 -5.66
N GLN A 144 -2.28 -6.67 -4.92
CA GLN A 144 -1.27 -5.65 -4.73
C GLN A 144 0.12 -6.21 -5.06
N LEU A 145 0.80 -5.55 -6.01
CA LEU A 145 2.25 -5.66 -6.20
C LEU A 145 2.97 -4.59 -5.37
N GLY A 146 4.10 -4.94 -4.76
CA GLY A 146 4.86 -4.01 -3.93
C GLY A 146 4.35 -4.00 -2.50
N CYS A 147 4.94 -4.87 -1.69
CA CYS A 147 4.64 -5.06 -0.27
C CYS A 147 5.88 -4.88 0.61
N ALA A 148 6.99 -5.50 0.22
CA ALA A 148 8.28 -5.40 0.89
C ALA A 148 9.44 -5.03 -0.04
N CYS A 149 9.24 -5.08 -1.35
CA CYS A 149 10.26 -4.83 -2.38
C CYS A 149 9.86 -3.66 -3.31
N GLU A 150 10.75 -3.30 -4.24
CA GLU A 150 10.41 -2.40 -5.35
C GLU A 150 9.91 -3.22 -6.55
N PRO A 151 8.60 -3.21 -6.85
CA PRO A 151 8.05 -4.06 -7.92
C PRO A 151 8.53 -3.63 -9.32
N LEU A 152 8.96 -2.38 -9.51
CA LEU A 152 9.49 -1.91 -10.79
C LEU A 152 10.92 -2.42 -11.09
N MET A 153 11.56 -3.13 -10.16
CA MET A 153 12.80 -3.86 -10.42
C MET A 153 12.57 -5.22 -11.09
N LEU A 154 11.32 -5.68 -11.24
CA LEU A 154 11.00 -6.95 -11.87
C LEU A 154 11.30 -6.91 -13.39
N PRO A 155 12.23 -7.72 -13.91
CA PRO A 155 12.63 -7.64 -15.33
C PRO A 155 11.49 -7.88 -16.31
N TYR A 156 10.63 -8.86 -16.00
CA TYR A 156 9.49 -9.28 -16.82
C TYR A 156 8.16 -8.63 -16.37
N LEU A 157 8.20 -7.42 -15.78
CA LEU A 157 6.99 -6.77 -15.25
C LEU A 157 5.86 -6.64 -16.27
N GLY A 158 6.17 -6.33 -17.52
CA GLY A 158 5.16 -6.18 -18.57
C GLY A 158 4.44 -7.50 -18.86
N GLU A 159 5.23 -8.57 -19.01
CA GLU A 159 4.77 -9.93 -19.24
C GLU A 159 3.96 -10.47 -18.06
N ALA A 160 4.41 -10.17 -16.83
CA ALA A 160 3.67 -10.51 -15.62
C ALA A 160 2.29 -9.85 -15.59
N LEU A 161 2.22 -8.53 -15.82
CA LEU A 161 0.96 -7.79 -15.86
C LEU A 161 0.04 -8.28 -16.99
N GLY A 162 0.61 -8.57 -18.17
CA GLY A 162 -0.14 -9.15 -19.29
C GLY A 162 -0.76 -10.50 -18.94
N LEU A 163 0.01 -11.41 -18.36
CA LEU A 163 -0.52 -12.71 -17.91
C LEU A 163 -1.56 -12.56 -16.79
N MET A 164 -1.33 -11.66 -15.82
CA MET A 164 -2.33 -11.36 -14.79
C MET A 164 -3.65 -10.88 -15.41
N ARG A 165 -3.60 -9.96 -16.37
CA ARG A 165 -4.77 -9.48 -17.10
C ARG A 165 -5.48 -10.60 -17.85
N THR A 166 -4.73 -11.48 -18.52
CA THR A 166 -5.28 -12.62 -19.29
C THR A 166 -6.07 -13.57 -18.41
N TYR A 167 -5.55 -13.92 -17.23
CA TYR A 167 -6.26 -14.83 -16.32
C TYR A 167 -7.40 -14.14 -15.56
N MET A 168 -7.25 -12.86 -15.24
CA MET A 168 -8.18 -12.15 -14.37
C MET A 168 -9.56 -11.89 -15.01
N PRO A 169 -10.66 -11.98 -14.25
CA PRO A 169 -11.98 -11.54 -14.70
C PRO A 169 -11.98 -10.08 -15.20
N PRO A 170 -12.61 -9.76 -16.36
CA PRO A 170 -12.52 -8.45 -17.02
C PRO A 170 -12.80 -7.23 -16.12
N GLU A 171 -13.72 -7.37 -15.19
CA GLU A 171 -14.16 -6.32 -14.26
C GLU A 171 -13.18 -6.05 -13.11
N ARG A 172 -12.21 -6.96 -12.89
CA ARG A 172 -11.26 -6.87 -11.78
C ARG A 172 -9.97 -6.23 -12.22
N ARG A 173 -9.36 -5.53 -11.26
CA ARG A 173 -8.06 -4.87 -11.40
C ARG A 173 -7.34 -4.85 -10.07
N GLY A 174 -6.01 -4.83 -10.10
CA GLY A 174 -5.18 -4.68 -8.91
C GLY A 174 -4.58 -3.30 -8.75
N GLN A 175 -3.57 -3.26 -7.88
CA GLN A 175 -2.78 -2.08 -7.64
C GLN A 175 -1.30 -2.43 -7.57
N ILE A 176 -0.46 -1.44 -7.85
CA ILE A 176 0.98 -1.50 -7.62
C ILE A 176 1.38 -0.37 -6.67
N ILE A 177 2.25 -0.68 -5.70
CA ILE A 177 2.87 0.31 -4.83
C ILE A 177 4.35 0.39 -5.18
N THR A 178 4.81 1.56 -5.60
CA THR A 178 6.21 1.79 -6.00
C THR A 178 6.79 2.98 -5.23
N ASN A 179 8.11 3.03 -5.08
CA ASN A 179 8.82 4.20 -4.61
C ASN A 179 8.98 5.29 -5.69
N GLY A 180 8.60 5.01 -6.95
CA GLY A 180 8.54 5.99 -8.04
C GLY A 180 9.87 6.32 -8.71
N THR A 181 11.00 5.84 -8.19
CA THR A 181 12.34 6.16 -8.77
C THR A 181 12.58 5.49 -10.13
N LEU A 182 11.97 4.31 -10.36
CA LEU A 182 12.09 3.53 -11.60
C LEU A 182 10.90 3.73 -12.57
N LEU A 183 10.05 4.72 -12.28
CA LEU A 183 8.86 5.04 -13.07
C LEU A 183 9.24 5.86 -14.33
N LYS A 184 10.12 5.28 -15.17
CA LYS A 184 10.49 5.80 -16.49
C LYS A 184 9.31 5.75 -17.46
N GLU A 185 9.41 6.42 -18.60
CA GLU A 185 8.34 6.43 -19.60
C GLU A 185 7.93 5.03 -20.05
N SER A 186 8.90 4.16 -20.37
CA SER A 186 8.64 2.77 -20.76
C SER A 186 7.92 1.97 -19.67
N THR A 187 8.31 2.17 -18.40
CA THR A 187 7.66 1.52 -17.26
C THR A 187 6.24 2.06 -17.08
N ALA A 188 6.05 3.39 -17.11
CA ALA A 188 4.73 4.02 -17.00
C ALA A 188 3.78 3.52 -18.10
N ARG A 189 4.28 3.42 -19.33
CA ARG A 189 3.55 2.85 -20.47
C ARG A 189 3.07 1.42 -20.16
N ARG A 190 3.97 0.53 -19.74
CA ARG A 190 3.64 -0.85 -19.34
C ARG A 190 2.57 -0.91 -18.23
N LEU A 191 2.66 -0.04 -17.23
CA LEU A 191 1.66 0.00 -16.15
C LEU A 191 0.27 0.39 -16.67
N LEU A 192 0.20 1.45 -17.48
CA LEU A 192 -1.05 2.01 -18.01
C LEU A 192 -1.71 1.10 -19.05
N GLU A 193 -0.94 0.59 -19.99
CA GLU A 193 -1.44 -0.22 -21.12
C GLU A 193 -1.78 -1.66 -20.71
N SER A 194 -1.31 -2.15 -19.56
CA SER A 194 -1.53 -3.55 -19.15
C SER A 194 -3.00 -3.94 -18.95
N GLY A 195 -3.88 -2.99 -18.62
CA GLY A 195 -5.27 -3.26 -18.22
C GLY A 195 -5.43 -4.06 -16.90
N ALA A 196 -4.33 -4.49 -16.27
CA ALA A 196 -4.33 -5.26 -15.03
C ALA A 196 -4.49 -4.37 -13.79
N LEU A 197 -4.13 -3.09 -13.90
CA LEU A 197 -4.06 -2.16 -12.78
C LEU A 197 -5.22 -1.16 -12.82
N GLY A 198 -5.87 -0.98 -11.68
CA GLY A 198 -6.80 0.11 -11.43
C GLY A 198 -6.16 1.23 -10.62
N LYS A 199 -5.01 0.97 -9.98
CA LYS A 199 -4.27 1.97 -9.19
C LYS A 199 -2.77 1.82 -9.29
N VAL A 200 -2.08 2.96 -9.31
CA VAL A 200 -0.65 3.10 -9.06
C VAL A 200 -0.48 3.98 -7.84
N ARG A 201 0.07 3.42 -6.76
CA ARG A 201 0.29 4.14 -5.49
C ARG A 201 1.77 4.47 -5.37
N ILE A 202 2.09 5.74 -5.26
CA ILE A 202 3.46 6.24 -5.15
C ILE A 202 3.76 6.48 -3.69
N SER A 203 4.83 5.87 -3.22
CA SER A 203 5.19 6.00 -1.83
C SER A 203 6.01 7.26 -1.59
N ILE A 204 5.42 8.22 -0.89
CA ILE A 204 6.00 9.52 -0.53
C ILE A 204 5.89 9.62 0.99
N ASP A 205 6.99 9.89 1.70
CA ASP A 205 6.99 10.00 3.16
C ASP A 205 7.60 11.33 3.66
N GLY A 206 7.51 12.39 2.85
CA GLY A 206 7.87 13.74 3.23
C GLY A 206 7.09 14.75 2.39
N GLY A 207 6.64 15.84 3.01
CA GLY A 207 6.07 17.01 2.35
C GLY A 207 7.13 18.05 1.95
N THR A 208 8.40 17.79 2.25
CA THR A 208 9.56 18.54 1.74
C THR A 208 10.61 17.60 1.15
N ALA A 209 11.46 18.12 0.27
CA ALA A 209 12.58 17.35 -0.28
C ALA A 209 13.52 16.84 0.82
N ALA A 210 13.85 17.69 1.81
CA ALA A 210 14.72 17.32 2.92
C ALA A 210 14.18 16.11 3.71
N THR A 211 12.94 16.20 4.20
CA THR A 211 12.30 15.11 4.97
C THR A 211 12.14 13.85 4.12
N PHE A 212 11.73 14.00 2.86
CA PHE A 212 11.59 12.87 1.94
C PHE A 212 12.92 12.15 1.72
N GLU A 213 14.00 12.87 1.41
CA GLU A 213 15.31 12.28 1.08
C GLU A 213 16.00 11.67 2.31
N GLU A 214 15.79 12.25 3.50
CA GLU A 214 16.25 11.67 4.78
C GLU A 214 15.58 10.31 5.04
N ILE A 215 14.26 10.25 4.82
CA ILE A 215 13.46 9.06 5.09
C ILE A 215 13.65 8.00 3.98
N ARG A 216 13.59 8.39 2.71
CA ARG A 216 13.65 7.54 1.51
C ARG A 216 15.05 7.52 0.91
N ARG A 217 16.04 7.18 1.73
CA ARG A 217 17.48 7.23 1.39
C ARG A 217 17.79 6.55 0.05
N GLY A 218 18.41 7.32 -0.83
CA GLY A 218 18.75 6.94 -2.20
C GLY A 218 17.79 7.48 -3.26
N ALA A 219 16.66 8.07 -2.86
CA ALA A 219 15.75 8.76 -3.75
C ALA A 219 16.10 10.26 -3.84
N ARG A 220 15.66 10.90 -4.92
CA ARG A 220 15.69 12.35 -5.10
C ARG A 220 14.27 12.86 -5.28
N PHE A 221 13.82 13.77 -4.43
CA PHE A 221 12.41 14.17 -4.36
C PHE A 221 11.92 14.73 -5.69
N GLU A 222 12.66 15.68 -6.26
CA GLU A 222 12.32 16.31 -7.53
C GLU A 222 12.21 15.28 -8.65
N LYS A 223 13.13 14.30 -8.67
CA LYS A 223 13.13 13.25 -9.70
C LYS A 223 11.92 12.34 -9.61
N VAL A 224 11.51 11.99 -8.39
CA VAL A 224 10.29 11.19 -8.19
C VAL A 224 9.07 12.01 -8.62
N MET A 225 8.98 13.28 -8.25
CA MET A 225 7.87 14.15 -8.65
C MET A 225 7.79 14.35 -10.17
N GLU A 226 8.92 14.50 -10.87
CA GLU A 226 8.98 14.49 -12.34
C GLU A 226 8.42 13.19 -12.94
N ASN A 227 8.80 12.04 -12.38
CA ASN A 227 8.33 10.74 -12.84
C ASN A 227 6.81 10.60 -12.64
N VAL A 228 6.29 11.04 -11.50
CA VAL A 228 4.85 11.03 -11.20
C VAL A 228 4.11 11.97 -12.15
N ALA A 229 4.61 13.18 -12.38
CA ALA A 229 4.02 14.12 -13.31
C ALA A 229 3.96 13.54 -14.73
N ARG A 230 5.02 12.85 -15.18
CA ARG A 230 5.01 12.13 -16.47
C ARG A 230 3.96 11.03 -16.51
N LEU A 231 3.86 10.19 -15.47
CA LEU A 231 2.82 9.16 -15.39
C LEU A 231 1.41 9.77 -15.49
N CYS A 232 1.15 10.86 -14.76
CA CYS A 232 -0.13 11.55 -14.76
C CYS A 232 -0.48 12.13 -16.14
N ARG A 233 0.49 12.73 -16.85
CA ARG A 233 0.31 13.20 -18.22
C ARG A 233 -0.01 12.05 -19.17
N MET A 234 0.83 11.03 -19.23
CA MET A 234 0.60 9.85 -20.08
C MET A 234 -0.74 9.17 -19.80
N ARG A 235 -1.13 9.10 -18.52
CA ARG A 235 -2.44 8.59 -18.11
C ARG A 235 -3.58 9.41 -18.72
N SER A 236 -3.50 10.74 -18.58
CA SER A 236 -4.52 11.67 -19.07
C SER A 236 -4.60 11.65 -20.59
N ASP A 237 -3.46 11.78 -21.27
CA ASP A 237 -3.38 11.87 -22.73
C ASP A 237 -3.84 10.57 -23.41
N GLY A 238 -3.56 9.42 -22.79
CA GLY A 238 -4.00 8.11 -23.28
C GLY A 238 -5.40 7.68 -22.80
N GLY A 239 -6.10 8.50 -22.02
CA GLY A 239 -7.45 8.16 -21.53
C GLY A 239 -7.52 6.94 -20.61
N PHE A 240 -6.45 6.66 -19.87
CA PHE A 240 -6.36 5.45 -19.04
C PHE A 240 -7.13 5.59 -17.71
N ASP A 241 -8.03 4.65 -17.44
CA ASP A 241 -8.74 4.53 -16.15
C ASP A 241 -7.84 3.86 -15.08
N VAL A 242 -6.80 4.57 -14.65
CA VAL A 242 -5.88 4.15 -13.59
C VAL A 242 -5.74 5.25 -12.56
N LYS A 243 -6.07 5.02 -11.29
CA LYS A 243 -5.90 6.04 -10.25
C LYS A 243 -4.44 6.16 -9.83
N VAL A 244 -3.92 7.38 -9.77
CA VAL A 244 -2.60 7.66 -9.21
C VAL A 244 -2.79 8.26 -7.82
N GLU A 245 -2.24 7.62 -6.79
CA GLU A 245 -2.42 8.02 -5.39
C GLU A 245 -1.06 8.12 -4.70
N PHE A 246 -0.92 9.04 -3.74
CA PHE A 246 0.18 8.97 -2.79
C PHE A 246 -0.12 7.99 -1.65
N ASN A 247 0.92 7.27 -1.21
CA ASN A 247 0.89 6.39 -0.06
C ASN A 247 1.93 6.87 0.95
N TYR A 248 1.47 7.26 2.14
CA TYR A 248 2.28 7.96 3.14
C TYR A 248 2.32 7.17 4.45
N THR A 249 3.53 6.90 4.94
CA THR A 249 3.77 6.29 6.24
C THR A 249 4.01 7.40 7.24
N VAL A 250 3.02 7.63 8.12
CA VAL A 250 3.12 8.63 9.17
C VAL A 250 4.15 8.19 10.21
N MET A 251 5.11 9.07 10.48
CA MET A 251 6.23 8.90 11.39
C MET A 251 6.38 10.17 12.24
N PRO A 252 7.03 10.08 13.42
CA PRO A 252 7.38 11.27 14.20
C PRO A 252 8.12 12.33 13.36
N ALA A 253 8.99 11.90 12.46
CA ALA A 253 9.77 12.78 11.58
C ALA A 253 8.94 13.54 10.53
N ASN A 254 7.72 13.09 10.18
CA ASN A 254 7.02 13.62 9.01
C ASN A 254 5.52 13.97 9.26
N HIS A 255 4.93 13.55 10.38
CA HIS A 255 3.50 13.73 10.65
C HIS A 255 3.01 15.19 10.53
N ALA A 256 3.84 16.16 10.91
CA ALA A 256 3.54 17.59 10.82
C ALA A 256 3.47 18.10 9.36
N GLU A 257 4.08 17.39 8.41
CA GLU A 257 4.07 17.73 6.99
C GLU A 257 2.90 17.13 6.23
N LEU A 258 2.09 16.25 6.86
CA LEU A 258 0.96 15.60 6.19
C LEU A 258 -0.02 16.59 5.50
N PRO A 259 -0.35 17.77 6.07
CA PRO A 259 -1.18 18.75 5.38
C PRO A 259 -0.61 19.24 4.04
N ARG A 260 0.71 19.18 3.83
CA ARG A 260 1.35 19.60 2.57
C ARG A 260 1.15 18.62 1.41
N LEU A 261 0.60 17.44 1.68
CA LEU A 261 0.34 16.42 0.67
C LEU A 261 -1.12 16.37 0.21
N ILE A 262 -1.99 17.09 0.90
CA ILE A 262 -3.46 17.01 0.74
C ILE A 262 -4.07 18.33 0.30
N LEU A 263 -3.28 19.42 0.33
CA LEU A 263 -3.64 20.79 -0.04
C LEU A 263 -2.91 21.18 -1.33
#